data_AF-A0A2X1QXC5-F1
#
_entry.id   AF-A0A2X1QXC5-F1
#
_cell.length_a   1.000
_cell.length_b   1.000
_cell.length_c   1.000
_cell.angle_alpha   90.00
_cell.angle_beta   90.00
_cell.angle_gamma   90.00
#
_symmetry.space_group_name_H-M   'P 1'
#
loop_
_entity.id
_entity.type
_entity.pdbx_description
1 polymer ?
#
loop_
_entity_poly.entity_id
_entity_poly.type
_entity_poly.pdbx_seq_one_letter_code
_entity_poly.pdbx_strand_id
1 'polypeptide(L)'
;MRISTNQVFLRGLNGLLTQQAQTLKLQQQLSSQKKIESPSDDPISASKIDLMRQRINAAERMQQNREAAVSALTFEESVLGNTIGVIQRLRELQVQAGSTALSEADRHALGEEAKNLLDQLLGMGNTQDSNGYYLFSGSKTATQPFTRDVNGAFLYNGDETQRLQTISGGLKIATNDNGSDLFMRILNGNTFLPLHLQLLQIRVLLQ
;
A
#
# COMPACT_ATOMS: atom_id res chain seq x y z
N MET A 1 -69.25 45.87 -3.61
CA MET A 1 -69.05 44.44 -4.00
C MET A 1 -67.94 44.18 -5.01
N ARG A 2 -67.41 45.15 -5.79
CA ARG A 2 -66.31 44.91 -6.77
C ARG A 2 -64.96 44.47 -6.17
N ILE A 3 -64.64 44.90 -4.95
CA ILE A 3 -63.40 44.52 -4.26
C ILE A 3 -63.43 43.04 -3.83
N SER A 4 -64.60 42.55 -3.39
CA SER A 4 -64.80 41.15 -2.98
C SER A 4 -64.68 40.17 -4.16
N THR A 5 -65.23 40.51 -5.33
CA THR A 5 -65.13 39.68 -6.53
C THR A 5 -63.67 39.54 -7.01
N ASN A 6 -62.90 40.62 -6.96
CA ASN A 6 -61.46 40.59 -7.29
C ASN A 6 -60.67 39.76 -6.26
N GLN A 7 -60.95 39.90 -4.96
CA GLN A 7 -60.35 39.06 -3.92
C GLN A 7 -60.73 37.57 -4.02
N VAL A 8 -61.93 37.24 -4.52
CA VAL A 8 -62.34 35.85 -4.78
C VAL A 8 -61.59 35.29 -5.99
N PHE A 9 -61.49 36.06 -7.08
CA PHE A 9 -60.71 35.68 -8.26
C PHE A 9 -59.22 35.49 -7.95
N LEU A 10 -58.60 36.43 -7.22
CA LEU A 10 -57.20 36.34 -6.80
C LEU A 10 -56.95 35.14 -5.88
N ARG A 11 -57.89 34.78 -5.00
CA ARG A 11 -57.79 33.55 -4.20
C ARG A 11 -57.83 32.29 -5.07
N GLY A 12 -58.70 32.26 -6.08
CA GLY A 12 -58.75 31.17 -7.07
C GLY A 12 -57.45 31.05 -7.86
N LEU A 13 -56.92 32.18 -8.36
CA LEU A 13 -55.66 32.22 -9.10
C LEU A 13 -54.46 31.77 -8.26
N ASN A 14 -54.34 32.25 -7.01
CA ASN A 14 -53.28 31.81 -6.10
C ASN A 14 -53.37 30.32 -5.78
N GLY A 15 -54.58 29.77 -5.66
CA GLY A 15 -54.82 28.33 -5.51
C GLY A 15 -54.30 27.54 -6.72
N LEU A 16 -54.62 27.98 -7.94
CA LEU A 16 -54.14 27.36 -9.18
C LEU A 16 -52.61 27.40 -9.29
N LEU A 17 -51.99 28.55 -9.00
CA LEU A 17 -50.53 28.71 -9.03
C LEU A 17 -49.84 27.79 -8.00
N THR A 18 -50.42 27.65 -6.80
CA THR A 18 -49.91 26.74 -5.77
C THR A 18 -49.98 25.27 -6.22
N GLN A 19 -51.11 24.87 -6.82
CA GLN A 19 -51.29 23.50 -7.33
C GLN A 19 -50.33 23.18 -8.48
N GLN A 20 -50.11 24.16 -9.38
CA GLN A 20 -49.15 24.03 -10.47
C GLN A 20 -47.74 23.85 -9.93
N ALA A 21 -47.32 24.65 -8.94
CA ALA A 21 -46.01 24.51 -8.30
C ALA A 21 -45.83 23.14 -7.61
N GLN A 22 -46.86 22.63 -6.93
CA GLN A 22 -46.83 21.30 -6.32
C GLN A 22 -46.68 20.19 -7.37
N THR A 23 -47.40 20.28 -8.49
CA THR A 23 -47.32 19.31 -9.59
C THR A 23 -45.92 19.29 -10.19
N LEU A 24 -45.33 20.46 -10.45
CA LEU A 24 -43.96 20.56 -10.97
C LEU A 24 -42.93 19.96 -10.00
N LYS A 25 -43.09 20.20 -8.69
CA LYS A 25 -42.23 19.59 -7.66
C LYS A 25 -42.34 18.06 -7.64
N LEU A 26 -43.57 17.52 -7.71
CA LEU A 26 -43.80 16.07 -7.79
C LEU A 26 -43.19 15.46 -9.06
N GLN A 27 -43.33 16.13 -10.21
CA GLN A 27 -42.70 15.70 -11.46
C GLN A 27 -41.17 15.67 -11.32
N GLN A 28 -40.57 16.70 -10.71
CA GLN A 28 -39.13 16.72 -10.46
C GLN A 28 -38.68 15.57 -9.55
N GLN A 29 -39.40 15.33 -8.44
CA GLN A 29 -39.13 14.21 -7.52
C GLN A 29 -39.30 12.84 -8.21
N LEU A 30 -40.26 12.71 -9.12
CA LEU A 30 -40.47 11.48 -9.90
C LEU A 30 -39.29 11.25 -10.86
N SER A 31 -38.85 12.30 -11.56
CA SER A 31 -37.73 12.23 -12.50
C SER A 31 -36.39 11.97 -11.79
N SER A 32 -36.16 12.60 -10.64
CA SER A 32 -34.93 12.44 -9.87
C SER A 32 -34.93 11.21 -8.95
N GLN A 33 -36.12 10.67 -8.67
CA GLN A 33 -36.40 9.62 -7.69
C GLN A 33 -35.97 9.98 -6.26
N LYS A 34 -35.76 11.26 -5.96
CA LYS A 34 -35.40 11.74 -4.62
C LYS A 34 -36.56 12.54 -4.05
N LYS A 35 -36.87 12.26 -2.79
CA LYS A 35 -37.87 13.01 -2.04
C LYS A 35 -37.42 14.44 -1.72
N ILE A 36 -36.11 14.68 -1.60
CA ILE A 36 -35.53 15.98 -1.26
C ILE A 36 -34.55 16.36 -2.37
N GLU A 37 -34.89 17.41 -3.11
CA GLU A 37 -34.09 17.93 -4.22
C GLU A 37 -33.21 19.08 -3.76
N SER A 38 -33.79 20.04 -3.03
CA SER A 38 -33.09 21.19 -2.50
C SER A 38 -33.04 21.16 -0.97
N PRO A 39 -31.96 21.63 -0.33
CA PRO A 39 -31.94 21.87 1.12
C PRO A 39 -33.06 22.81 1.60
N SER A 40 -33.59 23.66 0.71
CA SER A 40 -34.73 24.53 0.99
C SER A 40 -36.05 23.78 1.22
N ASP A 41 -36.18 22.53 0.71
CA ASP A 41 -37.41 21.74 0.83
C ASP A 41 -37.59 21.15 2.24
N ASP A 42 -36.49 20.72 2.86
CA ASP A 42 -36.44 20.23 4.24
C ASP A 42 -34.98 20.35 4.76
N PRO A 43 -34.61 21.43 5.46
CA PRO A 43 -33.25 21.65 5.91
C PRO A 43 -32.78 20.61 6.93
N ILE A 44 -33.69 20.03 7.72
CA ILE A 44 -33.35 19.02 8.74
C ILE A 44 -32.98 17.72 8.04
N SER A 45 -33.82 17.25 7.13
CA SER A 45 -33.56 16.02 6.39
C SER A 45 -32.39 16.18 5.41
N ALA A 46 -32.23 17.36 4.80
CA ALA A 46 -31.06 17.66 3.96
C ALA A 46 -29.75 17.58 4.75
N SER A 47 -29.72 18.11 5.98
CA SER A 47 -28.54 18.02 6.88
C SER A 47 -28.22 16.56 7.24
N LYS A 48 -29.25 15.73 7.49
CA LYS A 48 -29.06 14.30 7.74
C LYS A 48 -28.52 13.57 6.51
N ILE A 49 -29.03 13.88 5.32
CA ILE A 49 -28.53 13.30 4.06
C ILE A 49 -27.07 13.68 3.86
N ASP A 50 -26.69 14.93 4.09
CA ASP A 50 -25.31 15.37 3.96
C ASP A 50 -24.39 14.64 4.94
N LEU A 51 -24.78 14.52 6.21
CA LEU A 51 -24.04 13.72 7.19
C LEU A 51 -23.87 12.26 6.74
N MET A 52 -24.92 11.64 6.18
CA MET A 52 -24.82 10.28 5.66
C MET A 52 -23.87 10.20 4.45
N ARG A 53 -23.90 11.17 3.53
CA ARG A 53 -22.95 11.25 2.41
C ARG A 53 -21.51 11.39 2.90
N GLN A 54 -21.27 12.25 3.90
CA GLN A 54 -19.95 12.39 4.50
C GLN A 54 -19.45 11.06 5.10
N ARG A 55 -20.34 10.32 5.78
CA ARG A 55 -20.04 8.98 6.32
C ARG A 55 -19.73 7.96 5.21
N ILE A 56 -20.50 7.95 4.13
CA ILE A 56 -20.26 7.09 2.96
C ILE A 56 -18.90 7.42 2.34
N ASN A 57 -18.63 8.69 2.04
CA ASN A 57 -17.35 9.13 1.47
C ASN A 57 -16.16 8.84 2.39
N ALA A 58 -16.35 8.87 3.70
CA ALA A 58 -15.32 8.45 4.65
C ALA A 58 -15.08 6.93 4.60
N ALA A 59 -16.14 6.13 4.54
CA ALA A 59 -16.06 4.69 4.43
C ALA A 59 -15.42 4.23 3.12
N GLU A 60 -15.77 4.85 1.99
CA GLU A 60 -15.17 4.59 0.67
C GLU A 60 -13.67 4.86 0.66
N ARG A 61 -13.23 6.00 1.22
CA ARG A 61 -11.79 6.31 1.37
C ARG A 61 -11.07 5.30 2.25
N MET A 62 -11.70 4.86 3.34
CA MET A 62 -11.13 3.82 4.22
C MET A 62 -11.01 2.48 3.48
N GLN A 63 -11.98 2.14 2.64
CA GLN A 63 -11.93 0.95 1.81
C GLN A 63 -10.76 1.03 0.80
N GLN A 64 -10.64 2.13 0.07
CA GLN A 64 -9.53 2.36 -0.86
C GLN A 64 -8.16 2.28 -0.18
N ASN A 65 -8.04 2.86 1.02
CA ASN A 65 -6.80 2.77 1.81
C ASN A 65 -6.47 1.33 2.21
N ARG A 66 -7.47 0.53 2.58
CA ARG A 66 -7.27 -0.90 2.90
C ARG A 66 -6.83 -1.68 1.68
N GLU A 67 -7.47 -1.46 0.54
CA GLU A 67 -7.12 -2.14 -0.72
C GLU A 67 -5.69 -1.79 -1.15
N ALA A 68 -5.29 -0.52 -1.05
CA ALA A 68 -3.93 -0.08 -1.32
C ALA A 68 -2.91 -0.73 -0.37
N ALA A 69 -3.20 -0.79 0.93
CA ALA A 69 -2.32 -1.43 1.90
C ALA A 69 -2.17 -2.93 1.65
N VAL A 70 -3.28 -3.64 1.37
CA VAL A 70 -3.25 -5.06 1.02
C VAL A 70 -2.41 -5.28 -0.25
N SER A 71 -2.62 -4.46 -1.28
CA SER A 71 -1.84 -4.56 -2.51
C SER A 71 -0.33 -4.37 -2.27
N ALA A 72 0.05 -3.40 -1.43
CA ALA A 72 1.45 -3.16 -1.09
C ALA A 72 2.07 -4.34 -0.33
N LEU A 73 1.36 -4.84 0.70
CA LEU A 73 1.83 -5.96 1.52
C LEU A 73 1.89 -7.27 0.74
N THR A 74 0.92 -7.56 -0.12
CA THR A 74 0.96 -8.75 -0.99
C THR A 74 2.12 -8.70 -1.98
N PHE A 75 2.44 -7.51 -2.49
CA PHE A 75 3.62 -7.35 -3.36
C PHE A 75 4.92 -7.60 -2.58
N GLU A 76 5.03 -7.04 -1.38
CA GLU A 76 6.15 -7.30 -0.48
C GLU A 76 6.30 -8.78 -0.13
N GLU A 77 5.21 -9.44 0.27
CA GLU A 77 5.19 -10.87 0.57
C GLU A 77 5.64 -11.71 -0.63
N SER A 78 5.23 -11.36 -1.84
CA SER A 78 5.67 -12.05 -3.06
C SER A 78 7.18 -11.92 -3.28
N VAL A 79 7.75 -10.73 -3.07
CA VAL A 79 9.20 -10.50 -3.20
C VAL A 79 9.96 -11.25 -2.10
N LEU A 80 9.46 -11.25 -0.87
CA LEU A 80 10.05 -11.99 0.25
C LEU A 80 9.97 -13.51 0.03
N GLY A 81 8.88 -14.04 -0.50
CA GLY A 81 8.75 -15.45 -0.86
C GLY A 81 9.82 -15.89 -1.87
N ASN A 82 10.06 -15.08 -2.91
CA ASN A 82 11.13 -15.34 -3.87
C ASN A 82 12.52 -15.23 -3.23
N THR A 83 12.72 -14.26 -2.35
CA THR A 83 13.96 -14.08 -1.59
C THR A 83 14.28 -15.33 -0.76
N ILE A 84 13.29 -15.88 -0.06
CA ILE A 84 13.44 -17.11 0.74
C ILE A 84 13.92 -18.27 -0.14
N GLY A 85 13.35 -18.44 -1.34
CA GLY A 85 13.77 -19.48 -2.28
C GLY A 85 15.24 -19.34 -2.70
N VAL A 86 15.69 -18.11 -2.99
CA VAL A 86 17.10 -17.84 -3.34
C VAL A 86 18.04 -18.11 -2.16
N ILE A 87 17.65 -17.72 -0.93
CA ILE A 87 18.42 -18.01 0.29
C ILE A 87 18.52 -19.52 0.54
N GLN A 88 17.44 -20.28 0.31
CA GLN A 88 17.45 -21.74 0.42
C GLN A 88 18.45 -22.35 -0.56
N ARG A 89 18.45 -21.90 -1.83
CA ARG A 89 19.43 -22.36 -2.82
C ARG A 89 20.86 -22.03 -2.43
N LEU A 90 21.12 -20.82 -1.94
CA LEU A 90 22.44 -20.43 -1.44
C LEU A 90 22.91 -21.34 -0.29
N ARG A 91 22.00 -21.73 0.62
CA ARG A 91 22.31 -22.67 1.70
C ARG A 91 22.66 -24.06 1.16
N GLU A 92 21.96 -24.54 0.14
CA GLU A 92 22.29 -25.81 -0.52
C GLU A 92 23.70 -25.77 -1.12
N LEU A 93 24.03 -24.69 -1.84
CA LEU A 93 25.37 -24.51 -2.42
C LEU A 93 26.45 -24.43 -1.33
N GLN A 94 26.16 -23.78 -0.20
CA GLN A 94 27.09 -23.71 0.93
C GLN A 94 27.37 -25.10 1.52
N VAL A 95 26.34 -25.94 1.69
CA VAL A 95 26.51 -27.32 2.18
C VAL A 95 27.29 -28.16 1.16
N GLN A 96 27.00 -27.99 -0.14
CA GLN A 96 27.72 -28.68 -1.21
C GLN A 96 29.21 -28.28 -1.21
N ALA A 97 29.51 -26.98 -1.14
CA ALA A 97 30.87 -26.46 -1.12
C ALA A 97 31.71 -26.90 0.09
N GLY A 98 31.05 -27.32 1.19
CA GLY A 98 31.70 -27.91 2.36
C GLY A 98 32.12 -29.38 2.18
N SER A 99 31.75 -30.03 1.08
CA SER A 99 32.17 -31.39 0.76
C SER A 99 33.63 -31.44 0.30
N THR A 100 34.43 -32.33 0.89
CA THR A 100 35.86 -32.51 0.55
C THR A 100 36.09 -33.28 -0.76
N ALA A 101 35.04 -33.77 -1.41
CA ALA A 101 35.12 -34.58 -2.64
C ALA A 101 35.04 -33.74 -3.93
N LEU A 102 34.88 -32.43 -3.83
CA LEU A 102 34.76 -31.53 -4.98
C LEU A 102 36.14 -31.17 -5.56
N SER A 103 36.23 -31.12 -6.89
CA SER A 103 37.42 -30.58 -7.56
C SER A 103 37.46 -29.05 -7.48
N GLU A 104 38.64 -28.45 -7.63
CA GLU A 104 38.80 -26.99 -7.74
C GLU A 104 37.88 -26.36 -8.80
N ALA A 105 37.72 -27.03 -9.95
CA ALA A 105 36.84 -26.56 -11.03
C ALA A 105 35.36 -26.56 -10.61
N ASP A 106 34.91 -27.59 -9.88
CA ASP A 106 33.54 -27.66 -9.38
C ASP A 106 33.28 -26.59 -8.31
N ARG A 107 34.26 -26.33 -7.43
CA ARG A 107 34.18 -25.26 -6.42
C ARG A 107 34.06 -23.89 -7.07
N HIS A 108 34.82 -23.64 -8.14
CA HIS A 108 34.72 -22.40 -8.90
C HIS A 108 33.33 -22.25 -9.56
N ALA A 109 32.78 -23.32 -10.14
CA ALA A 109 31.44 -23.29 -10.72
C ALA A 109 30.35 -22.98 -9.68
N LEU A 110 30.42 -23.60 -8.49
CA LEU A 110 29.51 -23.30 -7.37
C LEU A 110 29.66 -21.85 -6.89
N GLY A 111 30.88 -21.31 -6.88
CA GLY A 111 31.16 -19.92 -6.53
C GLY A 111 30.51 -18.92 -7.49
N GLU A 112 30.57 -19.18 -8.80
CA GLU A 112 29.89 -18.36 -9.80
C GLU A 112 28.36 -18.46 -9.69
N GLU A 113 27.81 -19.65 -9.40
CA GLU A 113 26.38 -19.79 -9.14
C GLU A 113 25.96 -18.99 -7.89
N ALA A 114 26.71 -19.08 -6.80
CA ALA A 114 26.45 -18.33 -5.58
C ALA A 114 26.52 -16.82 -5.81
N LYS A 115 27.45 -16.34 -6.63
CA LYS A 115 27.56 -14.93 -7.02
C LYS A 115 26.32 -14.46 -7.80
N ASN A 116 25.85 -15.25 -8.76
CA ASN A 116 24.63 -14.93 -9.50
C ASN A 116 23.40 -14.85 -8.59
N LEU A 117 23.28 -15.76 -7.61
CA LEU A 117 22.20 -15.74 -6.62
C LEU A 117 22.31 -14.52 -5.69
N LEU A 118 23.52 -14.09 -5.31
CA LEU A 118 23.74 -12.87 -4.55
C LEU A 118 23.39 -11.60 -5.35
N ASP A 119 23.65 -11.59 -6.66
CA ASP A 119 23.21 -10.51 -7.56
C ASP A 119 21.68 -10.48 -7.67
N GLN A 120 21.04 -11.65 -7.72
CA GLN A 120 19.59 -11.78 -7.71
C GLN A 120 18.97 -11.26 -6.40
N LEU A 121 19.55 -11.60 -5.24
CA LEU A 121 19.11 -11.06 -3.94
C LEU A 121 19.26 -9.54 -3.87
N LEU A 122 20.35 -8.99 -4.41
CA LEU A 122 20.54 -7.54 -4.50
C LEU A 122 19.45 -6.89 -5.36
N GLY A 123 19.07 -7.52 -6.47
CA GLY A 123 17.95 -7.09 -7.30
C GLY A 123 16.63 -7.11 -6.53
N MET A 124 16.35 -8.19 -5.81
CA MET A 124 15.14 -8.32 -4.98
C MET A 124 15.07 -7.25 -3.89
N GLY A 125 16.17 -7.01 -3.18
CA GLY A 125 16.25 -5.95 -2.16
C GLY A 125 16.06 -4.53 -2.73
N ASN A 126 16.32 -4.35 -4.03
CA ASN A 126 16.12 -3.09 -4.75
C ASN A 126 14.84 -3.07 -5.60
N THR A 127 13.86 -3.94 -5.31
CA THR A 127 12.59 -3.97 -6.04
C THR A 127 11.80 -2.68 -5.86
N GLN A 128 11.19 -2.22 -6.95
CA GLN A 128 10.36 -1.02 -7.00
C GLN A 128 8.88 -1.38 -7.16
N ASP A 129 8.01 -0.56 -6.58
CA ASP A 129 6.57 -0.61 -6.83
C ASP A 129 6.20 0.00 -8.20
N SER A 130 4.91 -0.02 -8.53
CA SER A 130 4.38 0.57 -9.77
C SER A 130 4.56 2.09 -9.87
N ASN A 131 4.86 2.77 -8.77
CA ASN A 131 5.12 4.21 -8.71
C ASN A 131 6.61 4.54 -8.79
N GLY A 132 7.50 3.53 -8.88
CA GLY A 132 8.95 3.69 -8.90
C GLY A 132 9.59 3.83 -7.51
N TYR A 133 8.84 3.55 -6.44
CA TYR A 133 9.34 3.61 -5.07
C TYR A 133 9.97 2.28 -4.66
N TYR A 134 11.15 2.36 -4.04
CA TYR A 134 11.83 1.19 -3.48
C TYR A 134 11.08 0.65 -2.28
N LEU A 135 10.78 -0.65 -2.31
CA LEU A 135 9.95 -1.31 -1.30
C LEU A 135 10.61 -1.32 0.08
N PHE A 136 11.89 -1.68 0.12
CA PHE A 136 12.66 -1.90 1.35
C PHE A 136 13.50 -0.69 1.80
N SER A 137 13.24 0.50 1.24
CA SER A 137 13.97 1.74 1.57
C SER A 137 13.48 2.46 2.83
N GLY A 138 12.43 1.94 3.47
CA GLY A 138 11.76 2.59 4.59
C GLY A 138 10.91 3.79 4.12
N SER A 139 11.09 4.97 4.72
CA SER A 139 10.44 6.21 4.26
C SER A 139 11.15 6.88 3.09
N LYS A 140 12.43 6.56 2.83
CA LYS A 140 13.23 7.09 1.71
C LYS A 140 12.91 6.41 0.38
N THR A 141 11.66 6.50 -0.06
CA THR A 141 11.12 5.76 -1.22
C THR A 141 11.89 5.93 -2.52
N ALA A 142 12.54 7.08 -2.75
CA ALA A 142 13.33 7.36 -3.95
C ALA A 142 14.81 6.95 -3.85
N THR A 143 15.28 6.48 -2.68
CA THR A 143 16.69 6.10 -2.47
C THR A 143 16.84 4.60 -2.65
N GLN A 144 17.80 4.19 -3.48
CA GLN A 144 18.14 2.78 -3.65
C GLN A 144 18.61 2.19 -2.31
N PRO A 145 17.91 1.17 -1.76
CA PRO A 145 18.20 0.65 -0.42
C PRO A 145 19.52 -0.10 -0.34
N PHE A 146 19.88 -0.90 -1.34
CA PHE A 146 21.10 -1.72 -1.29
C PHE A 146 22.08 -1.35 -2.40
N THR A 147 23.33 -1.10 -2.00
CA THR A 147 24.44 -0.82 -2.91
C THR A 147 25.64 -1.71 -2.56
N ARG A 148 26.55 -1.92 -3.51
CA ARG A 148 27.83 -2.61 -3.27
C ARG A 148 28.95 -1.59 -3.15
N ASP A 149 29.70 -1.68 -2.06
CA ASP A 149 30.93 -0.94 -1.85
C ASP A 149 32.06 -1.51 -2.74
N VAL A 150 33.14 -0.73 -2.93
CA VAL A 150 34.34 -1.09 -3.71
C VAL A 150 34.99 -2.40 -3.20
N ASN A 151 34.78 -2.73 -1.92
CA ASN A 151 35.26 -3.96 -1.28
C ASN A 151 34.34 -5.18 -1.52
N GLY A 152 33.19 -4.99 -2.18
CA GLY A 152 32.17 -6.00 -2.41
C GLY A 152 31.20 -6.20 -1.23
N ALA A 153 31.25 -5.34 -0.21
CA ALA A 153 30.31 -5.37 0.91
C ALA A 153 28.96 -4.73 0.52
N PHE A 154 27.86 -5.25 1.08
CA PHE A 154 26.53 -4.68 0.89
C PHE A 154 26.30 -3.56 1.92
N LEU A 155 25.95 -2.37 1.43
CA LEU A 155 25.59 -1.22 2.24
C LEU A 155 24.09 -0.93 2.11
N TYR A 156 23.44 -0.67 3.25
CA TYR A 156 22.06 -0.22 3.29
C TYR A 156 22.00 1.30 3.40
N ASN A 157 21.32 1.95 2.44
CA ASN A 157 21.17 3.41 2.34
C ASN A 157 19.76 3.91 2.67
N GLY A 158 18.84 3.00 3.01
CA GLY A 158 17.48 3.34 3.43
C GLY A 158 17.42 3.88 4.86
N ASP A 159 16.21 3.92 5.43
CA ASP A 159 15.99 4.21 6.84
C ASP A 159 15.26 3.05 7.54
N GLU A 160 15.22 3.10 8.87
CA GLU A 160 14.57 2.07 9.70
C GLU A 160 13.08 2.35 9.96
N THR A 161 12.48 3.25 9.19
CA THR A 161 11.10 3.70 9.44
C THR A 161 10.11 2.94 8.58
N GLN A 162 9.02 2.48 9.20
CA GLN A 162 7.88 1.92 8.51
C GLN A 162 6.90 3.04 8.11
N ARG A 163 6.32 2.92 6.93
CA ARG A 163 5.25 3.82 6.46
C ARG A 163 3.93 3.32 7.02
N LEU A 164 3.20 4.23 7.63
CA LEU A 164 1.93 3.92 8.28
C LEU A 164 0.76 4.47 7.47
N GLN A 165 -0.18 3.61 7.08
CA GLN A 165 -1.42 4.00 6.41
C GLN A 165 -2.63 3.84 7.32
N THR A 166 -3.47 4.88 7.39
CA THR A 166 -4.70 4.85 8.19
C THR A 166 -5.80 4.09 7.46
N ILE A 167 -6.31 3.01 8.06
CA ILE A 167 -7.32 2.12 7.45
C ILE A 167 -8.73 2.27 8.03
N SER A 168 -8.86 2.77 9.26
CA SER A 168 -10.15 3.02 9.90
C SER A 168 -9.98 3.83 11.18
N GLY A 169 -10.78 4.88 11.39
CA GLY A 169 -11.00 5.49 12.72
C GLY A 169 -9.78 5.81 13.61
N GLY A 170 -8.58 6.02 13.02
CA GLY A 170 -7.33 6.23 13.76
C GLY A 170 -6.39 5.02 13.83
N LEU A 171 -6.84 3.83 13.43
CA LEU A 171 -6.00 2.65 13.24
C LEU A 171 -5.09 2.84 12.03
N LYS A 172 -3.79 2.74 12.29
CA LYS A 172 -2.74 2.77 11.29
C LYS A 172 -2.10 1.39 11.20
N ILE A 173 -1.82 0.95 9.98
CA ILE A 173 -1.05 -0.27 9.71
C ILE A 173 0.24 0.09 9.00
N ALA A 174 1.30 -0.66 9.27
CA ALA A 174 2.51 -0.59 8.48
C ALA A 174 2.22 -1.14 7.08
N THR A 175 2.68 -0.43 6.04
CA THR A 175 2.51 -0.82 4.64
C THR A 175 3.82 -1.19 3.96
N ASN A 176 4.91 -1.23 4.74
CA ASN A 176 6.20 -1.77 4.33
C ASN A 176 7.04 -2.14 5.55
N ASP A 177 7.97 -3.07 5.36
CA ASP A 177 9.07 -3.34 6.27
C ASP A 177 10.39 -2.76 5.72
N ASN A 178 11.29 -2.36 6.62
CA ASN A 178 12.57 -1.78 6.26
C ASN A 178 13.61 -2.87 5.94
N GLY A 179 14.40 -2.65 4.90
CA GLY A 179 15.39 -3.61 4.44
C GLY A 179 16.53 -3.86 5.44
N SER A 180 16.82 -2.93 6.35
CA SER A 180 17.81 -3.18 7.40
C SER A 180 17.36 -4.25 8.39
N ASP A 181 16.07 -4.30 8.74
CA ASP A 181 15.55 -5.34 9.63
C ASP A 181 15.37 -6.67 8.90
N LEU A 182 14.87 -6.62 7.65
CA LEU A 182 14.61 -7.84 6.88
C LEU A 182 15.87 -8.55 6.38
N PHE A 183 16.87 -7.79 5.91
CA PHE A 183 18.04 -8.37 5.22
C PHE A 183 19.35 -8.22 5.98
N MET A 184 19.49 -7.22 6.85
CA MET A 184 20.78 -6.99 7.54
C MET A 184 20.80 -7.54 8.96
N ARG A 185 19.63 -7.73 9.59
CA ARG A 185 19.49 -8.28 10.94
C ARG A 185 19.20 -9.77 10.89
N ILE A 186 20.22 -10.59 11.16
CA ILE A 186 20.01 -12.03 11.38
C ILE A 186 19.57 -12.24 12.83
N LEU A 187 18.34 -12.74 13.02
CA LEU A 187 17.82 -13.12 14.33
C LEU A 187 18.40 -14.48 14.76
N ASN A 188 19.67 -14.50 15.17
CA ASN A 188 20.21 -15.65 15.90
C ASN A 188 20.03 -15.39 17.40
N GLY A 189 19.36 -16.33 18.08
CA GLY A 189 19.05 -16.25 19.51
C GLY A 189 20.12 -15.53 20.34
N ASN A 190 19.72 -14.40 20.92
CA ASN A 190 20.44 -13.56 21.87
C ASN A 190 21.83 -13.00 21.50
N THR A 191 22.33 -13.14 20.27
CA THR A 191 23.57 -12.48 19.86
C THR A 191 23.53 -11.98 18.42
N PHE A 192 23.73 -10.67 18.28
CA PHE A 192 23.64 -9.90 17.05
C PHE A 192 24.88 -10.13 16.18
N LEU A 193 24.72 -10.72 14.99
CA LEU A 193 25.79 -10.77 14.01
C LEU A 193 25.34 -10.17 12.67
N PRO A 194 26.02 -9.13 12.17
CA PRO A 194 25.72 -8.56 10.86
C PRO A 194 26.09 -9.53 9.74
N LEU A 195 25.31 -9.50 8.66
CA LEU A 195 25.43 -10.36 7.46
C LEU A 195 26.84 -10.40 6.83
N HIS A 196 27.66 -9.38 7.12
CA HIS A 196 29.06 -9.30 6.73
C HIS A 196 29.90 -10.52 7.18
N LEU A 197 29.60 -11.11 8.33
CA LEU A 197 30.43 -12.19 8.89
C LEU A 197 30.22 -13.55 8.20
N GLN A 198 29.03 -13.81 7.63
CA GLN A 198 28.76 -15.05 6.89
C GLN A 198 29.32 -15.02 5.46
N LEU A 199 29.29 -13.85 4.80
CA LEU A 199 29.93 -13.66 3.49
C LEU A 199 31.46 -13.80 3.57
N LEU A 200 32.07 -13.41 4.69
CA LEU A 200 33.50 -13.62 4.93
C LEU A 200 33.84 -15.12 5.05
N GLN A 201 32.98 -15.92 5.70
CA GLN A 201 33.21 -17.38 5.79
C GLN A 201 33.04 -18.08 4.44
N ILE A 202 32.13 -17.61 3.57
CA ILE A 202 32.01 -18.13 2.20
C ILE A 202 33.24 -17.76 1.36
N ARG A 203 33.79 -16.54 1.53
CA ARG A 203 35.03 -16.12 0.86
C ARG A 203 36.26 -16.92 1.33
N VAL A 204 36.36 -17.23 2.62
CA VAL A 204 37.48 -18.01 3.19
C VAL A 204 37.37 -19.49 2.83
N LEU A 205 36.15 -20.01 2.65
CA LEU A 205 35.97 -21.37 2.15
C LEU A 205 36.23 -21.49 0.65
N LEU A 206 36.02 -20.46 -0.17
CA LEU A 206 36.18 -20.54 -1.64
C LEU A 206 37.57 -20.11 -2.18
N GLN A 207 38.55 -19.88 -1.30
CA GLN A 207 39.98 -19.81 -1.64
C GLN A 207 40.70 -21.09 -1.19
#